data_AF-A0A7V9V035-F1
#
_entry.id   AF-A0A7V9V035-F1
#
_cell.length_a   1.000
_cell.length_b   1.000
_cell.length_c   1.000
_cell.angle_alpha   90.00
_cell.angle_beta   90.00
_cell.angle_gamma   90.00
#
_symmetry.space_group_name_H-M   'P 1'
#
loop_
_entity.id
_entity.type
_entity.pdbx_description
1 polymer ?
#
loop_
_entity_poly.entity_id
_entity_poly.type
_entity_poly.pdbx_seq_one_letter_code
_entity_poly.pdbx_strand_id
1 'polypeptide(L)'
;MSARAAWRLEELGFERVYDYVASKSDWFACGKPREGKAAEVLWARDLVEDVPTCASGDPVGGVRDRVLRSGHDFCVVVNEEDVILGLLRGDALSKDENARADEVMELGPKTTPPNEPVEELLEARASQGVKNFLIATSHGVLLGALSRDEAERALEERKNTKEDGR
;
A
#
# COMPACT_ATOMS: atom_id res chain seq x y z
N MET A 1 1.76 -9.92 16.64
CA MET A 1 2.89 -9.40 15.86
C MET A 1 2.35 -9.08 14.48
N SER A 2 2.81 -8.07 13.73
CA SER A 2 2.33 -7.91 12.36
C SER A 2 2.87 -9.04 11.48
N ALA A 3 2.12 -9.51 10.49
CA ALA A 3 2.58 -10.64 9.66
C ALA A 3 3.87 -10.31 8.90
N ARG A 4 4.12 -9.04 8.56
CA ARG A 4 5.41 -8.55 8.03
C ARG A 4 6.60 -8.80 8.98
N ALA A 5 6.43 -8.55 10.27
CA ALA A 5 7.48 -8.83 11.26
C ALA A 5 7.66 -10.34 11.46
N ALA A 6 6.56 -11.10 11.38
CA ALA A 6 6.58 -12.55 11.49
C ALA A 6 7.37 -13.21 10.35
N TRP A 7 7.05 -12.84 9.11
CA TRP A 7 7.77 -13.30 7.91
C TRP A 7 9.25 -12.97 7.94
N ARG A 8 9.63 -11.77 8.40
CA ARG A 8 11.04 -11.40 8.50
C ARG A 8 11.79 -12.26 9.52
N LEU A 9 11.13 -12.72 10.58
CA LEU A 9 11.72 -13.63 11.56
C LEU A 9 11.84 -15.05 11.00
N GLU A 10 10.87 -15.51 10.19
CA GLU A 10 10.97 -16.81 9.50
C GLU A 10 12.14 -16.83 8.51
N GLU A 11 12.34 -15.78 7.71
CA GLU A 11 13.53 -15.64 6.85
C GLU A 11 14.85 -15.66 7.65
N LEU A 12 14.83 -15.20 8.90
CA LEU A 12 15.99 -15.21 9.80
C LEU A 12 16.15 -16.53 10.57
N GLY A 13 15.30 -17.54 10.31
CA GLY A 13 15.42 -18.90 10.86
C GLY A 13 14.69 -19.13 12.19
N PHE A 14 13.73 -18.30 12.56
CA PHE A 14 12.91 -18.53 13.76
C PHE A 14 11.76 -19.50 13.46
N GLU A 15 11.68 -20.62 14.19
CA GLU A 15 10.73 -21.71 13.90
C GLU A 15 9.32 -21.58 14.53
N ARG A 16 9.13 -20.65 15.48
CA ARG A 16 7.85 -20.46 16.18
C ARG A 16 7.47 -18.99 16.23
N VAL A 17 6.74 -18.58 15.21
CA VAL A 17 6.23 -17.21 15.06
C VAL A 17 4.70 -17.26 15.01
N TYR A 18 4.03 -16.38 15.76
CA TYR A 18 2.57 -16.36 15.90
C TYR A 18 1.98 -15.06 15.36
N ASP A 19 0.97 -15.19 14.49
CA ASP A 19 0.09 -14.10 14.04
C ASP A 19 -1.22 -14.08 14.85
N TYR A 20 -1.85 -12.91 14.99
CA TYR A 20 -3.09 -12.71 15.75
C TYR A 20 -4.27 -12.52 14.78
N VAL A 21 -5.17 -13.49 14.67
CA VAL A 21 -5.88 -13.73 13.38
C VAL A 21 -7.39 -13.42 13.34
N ALA A 22 -8.07 -12.99 14.41
CA ALA A 22 -9.51 -12.74 14.28
C ALA A 22 -10.10 -11.72 15.26
N SER A 23 -10.37 -10.50 14.77
CA SER A 23 -11.22 -9.52 15.44
C SER A 23 -12.00 -8.65 14.44
N LYS A 24 -13.05 -7.95 14.88
CA LYS A 24 -13.77 -6.98 14.03
C LYS A 24 -12.85 -5.86 13.52
N SER A 25 -11.87 -5.45 14.34
CA SER A 25 -10.86 -4.47 13.93
C SER A 25 -9.99 -5.02 12.81
N ASP A 26 -9.64 -6.31 12.88
CA ASP A 26 -8.85 -6.97 11.86
C ASP A 26 -9.63 -7.18 10.54
N TRP A 27 -10.94 -7.48 10.62
CA TRP A 27 -11.84 -7.50 9.47
C TRP A 27 -11.81 -6.18 8.69
N PHE A 28 -11.83 -5.04 9.40
CA PHE A 28 -11.73 -3.73 8.78
C PHE A 28 -10.33 -3.45 8.24
N ALA A 29 -9.29 -3.81 8.99
CA ALA A 29 -7.90 -3.67 8.58
C ALA A 29 -7.53 -4.55 7.38
N CYS A 30 -8.34 -5.57 7.07
CA CYS A 30 -8.25 -6.38 5.85
C CYS A 30 -9.10 -5.85 4.69
N GLY A 31 -9.74 -4.68 4.83
CA GLY A 31 -10.52 -4.04 3.75
C GLY A 31 -11.76 -4.83 3.32
N LYS A 32 -12.31 -5.66 4.21
CA LYS A 32 -13.52 -6.44 3.92
C LYS A 32 -14.79 -5.57 3.91
N PRO A 33 -15.88 -6.00 3.24
CA PRO A 33 -17.12 -5.23 3.12
C PRO A 33 -17.70 -4.77 4.47
N ARG A 34 -18.38 -3.61 4.45
CA ARG A 34 -18.97 -2.95 5.62
C ARG A 34 -20.43 -2.54 5.33
N GLU A 35 -21.29 -2.57 6.35
CA GLU A 35 -22.68 -2.10 6.29
C GLU A 35 -22.97 -1.03 7.35
N GLY A 36 -24.07 -0.29 7.18
CA GLY A 36 -24.55 0.75 8.11
C GLY A 36 -23.81 2.08 7.98
N LYS A 37 -23.70 2.87 9.06
CA LYS A 37 -23.05 4.19 9.04
C LYS A 37 -21.59 4.16 8.55
N ALA A 38 -20.92 3.02 8.69
CA ALA A 38 -19.57 2.83 8.16
C ALA A 38 -19.52 2.79 6.63
N ALA A 39 -20.63 2.49 5.93
CA ALA A 39 -20.72 2.59 4.48
C ALA A 39 -20.82 4.05 3.99
N GLU A 40 -21.14 5.00 4.89
CA GLU A 40 -21.25 6.43 4.59
C GLU A 40 -19.91 7.18 4.74
N VAL A 41 -18.80 6.47 4.93
CA VAL A 41 -17.44 7.02 4.96
C VAL A 41 -16.73 6.71 3.66
N LEU A 42 -15.89 7.63 3.16
CA LEU A 42 -14.99 7.36 2.04
C LEU A 42 -13.72 6.75 2.59
N TRP A 43 -13.51 5.45 2.39
CA TRP A 43 -12.34 4.75 2.90
C TRP A 43 -11.24 4.71 1.86
N ALA A 44 -9.99 4.65 2.32
CA ALA A 44 -8.84 4.47 1.43
C ALA A 44 -9.03 3.25 0.51
N ARG A 45 -9.63 2.15 1.00
CA ARG A 45 -9.91 0.95 0.21
C ARG A 45 -10.76 1.19 -1.04
N ASP A 46 -11.66 2.16 -1.00
CA ASP A 46 -12.67 2.39 -2.04
C ASP A 46 -12.05 3.04 -3.29
N LEU A 47 -10.87 3.65 -3.15
CA LEU A 47 -10.16 4.40 -4.19
C LEU A 47 -8.83 3.75 -4.60
N VAL A 48 -8.60 2.50 -4.18
CA VAL A 48 -7.33 1.80 -4.46
C VAL A 48 -7.22 1.46 -5.94
N GLU A 49 -6.07 1.77 -6.52
CA GLU A 49 -5.65 1.31 -7.83
C GLU A 49 -4.54 0.25 -7.73
N ASP A 50 -4.50 -0.63 -8.73
CA ASP A 50 -3.42 -1.61 -8.88
C ASP A 50 -2.10 -0.89 -9.18
N VAL A 51 -1.00 -1.45 -8.69
CA VAL A 51 0.34 -0.89 -8.87
C VAL A 51 1.32 -1.95 -9.35
N PRO A 52 2.40 -1.59 -10.06
CA PRO A 52 3.40 -2.55 -10.49
C PRO A 52 4.09 -3.21 -9.28
N THR A 53 4.18 -4.53 -9.33
CA THR A 53 4.89 -5.35 -8.34
C THR A 53 6.08 -6.09 -8.95
N CYS A 54 7.01 -6.49 -8.10
CA CYS A 54 8.14 -7.35 -8.45
C CYS A 54 8.54 -8.25 -7.27
N ALA A 55 9.22 -9.34 -7.59
CA ALA A 55 9.85 -10.19 -6.57
C ALA A 55 11.20 -9.61 -6.13
N SER A 56 11.66 -9.96 -4.93
CA SER A 56 12.97 -9.58 -4.39
C SER A 56 14.15 -9.94 -5.30
N GLY A 57 14.05 -11.05 -6.02
CA GLY A 57 15.09 -11.50 -6.95
C GLY A 57 15.03 -10.89 -8.35
N ASP A 58 14.03 -10.08 -8.68
CA ASP A 58 13.89 -9.53 -10.03
C ASP A 58 15.02 -8.53 -10.35
N PRO A 59 15.57 -8.57 -11.58
CA PRO A 59 16.56 -7.58 -12.01
C PRO A 59 15.92 -6.21 -12.22
N VAL A 60 16.57 -5.16 -11.70
CA VAL A 60 16.07 -3.78 -11.70
C VAL A 60 15.74 -3.29 -13.11
N GLY A 61 16.51 -3.66 -14.13
CA GLY A 61 16.24 -3.27 -15.51
C GLY A 61 14.86 -3.70 -16.00
N GLY A 62 14.49 -4.96 -15.75
CA GLY A 62 13.18 -5.49 -16.11
C GLY A 62 12.03 -4.88 -15.29
N VAL A 63 12.29 -4.56 -14.01
CA VAL A 63 11.33 -3.85 -13.16
C VAL A 63 11.09 -2.44 -13.68
N ARG A 64 12.15 -1.70 -14.03
CA ARG A 64 12.07 -0.34 -14.61
C ARG A 64 11.18 -0.32 -15.86
N ASP A 65 11.35 -1.28 -16.76
CA ASP A 65 10.54 -1.36 -17.98
C ASP A 65 9.05 -1.64 -17.71
N ARG A 66 8.73 -2.36 -16.63
CA ARG A 66 7.33 -2.54 -16.18
C ARG A 66 6.77 -1.25 -15.60
N VAL A 67 7.53 -0.57 -14.74
CA VAL A 67 7.13 0.69 -14.12
C VAL A 67 6.81 1.75 -15.19
N LEU A 68 7.72 1.93 -16.16
CA LEU A 68 7.52 2.89 -17.25
C LEU A 68 6.26 2.59 -18.08
N ARG A 69 5.96 1.32 -18.35
CA ARG A 69 4.75 0.92 -19.08
C ARG A 69 3.46 1.13 -18.29
N SER A 70 3.53 1.01 -16.97
CA SER A 70 2.39 1.23 -16.10
C SER A 70 2.10 2.71 -15.81
N GLY A 71 3.02 3.62 -16.15
CA GLY A 71 2.85 5.06 -15.89
C GLY A 71 3.10 5.47 -14.43
N HIS A 72 3.49 4.54 -13.56
CA HIS A 72 3.90 4.83 -12.18
C HIS A 72 5.39 5.22 -12.12
N ASP A 73 5.82 5.79 -11.00
CA ASP A 73 7.22 6.16 -10.71
C ASP A 73 7.86 5.28 -9.61
N PHE A 74 7.16 4.21 -9.21
CA PHE A 74 7.60 3.25 -8.20
C PHE A 74 7.17 1.81 -8.55
N CYS A 75 7.77 0.84 -7.88
CA CYS A 75 7.36 -0.57 -7.89
C CYS A 75 7.42 -1.13 -6.47
N VAL A 76 6.37 -1.85 -6.05
CA VAL A 76 6.34 -2.49 -4.73
C VAL A 76 6.99 -3.87 -4.82
N VAL A 77 7.95 -4.13 -3.94
CA VAL A 77 8.58 -5.46 -3.84
C VAL A 77 7.76 -6.30 -2.89
N VAL A 78 7.26 -7.45 -3.36
CA VAL A 78 6.40 -8.36 -2.60
C VAL A 78 6.95 -9.79 -2.61
N ASN A 79 6.51 -10.61 -1.66
CA ASN A 79 6.72 -12.06 -1.70
C ASN A 79 5.58 -12.77 -2.46
N GLU A 80 5.58 -14.10 -2.43
CA GLU A 80 4.56 -14.95 -3.10
C GLU A 80 3.15 -14.80 -2.52
N GLU A 81 3.01 -14.23 -1.32
CA GLU A 81 1.75 -13.99 -0.60
C GLU A 81 1.35 -12.49 -0.66
N ASP A 82 1.92 -11.73 -1.60
CA ASP A 82 1.71 -10.29 -1.78
C ASP A 82 2.08 -9.42 -0.55
N VAL A 83 2.86 -9.97 0.40
CA VAL A 83 3.36 -9.22 1.56
C VAL A 83 4.47 -8.27 1.13
N ILE A 84 4.32 -7.00 1.50
CA ILE A 84 5.26 -5.94 1.14
C ILE A 84 6.60 -6.14 1.85
N LEU A 85 7.65 -6.30 1.06
CA LEU A 85 9.04 -6.39 1.50
C LEU A 85 9.74 -5.03 1.40
N GLY A 86 9.48 -4.28 0.33
CA GLY A 86 10.15 -3.01 0.06
C GLY A 86 9.53 -2.20 -1.07
N LEU A 87 10.20 -1.10 -1.42
CA LEU A 87 9.77 -0.17 -2.47
C LEU A 87 10.96 0.23 -3.35
N LEU A 88 10.80 0.12 -4.65
CA LEU A 88 11.73 0.66 -5.65
C LEU A 88 11.16 1.96 -6.20
N ARG A 89 11.92 3.05 -6.12
CA ARG A 89 11.56 4.36 -6.66
C ARG A 89 12.78 5.22 -6.92
N GLY A 90 12.64 6.24 -7.77
CA GLY A 90 13.69 7.22 -8.04
C GLY A 90 15.01 6.54 -8.44
N ASP A 91 16.09 6.89 -7.76
CA ASP A 91 17.44 6.39 -8.05
C ASP A 91 17.55 4.86 -8.00
N ALA A 92 16.74 4.17 -7.17
CA ALA A 92 16.78 2.71 -7.10
C ALA A 92 16.41 2.03 -8.42
N LEU A 93 15.52 2.65 -9.22
CA LEU A 93 15.12 2.15 -10.54
C LEU A 93 16.11 2.56 -11.66
N SER A 94 16.90 3.60 -11.43
CA SER A 94 17.84 4.18 -12.41
C SER A 94 19.28 3.70 -12.24
N LYS A 95 19.54 2.87 -11.22
CA LYS A 95 20.85 2.26 -10.91
C LYS A 95 21.20 1.12 -11.88
N ASP A 96 22.16 0.29 -11.47
CA ASP A 96 22.57 -0.94 -12.15
C ASP A 96 21.35 -1.81 -12.50
N GLU A 97 21.19 -2.04 -13.80
CA GLU A 97 20.08 -2.81 -14.37
C GLU A 97 20.14 -4.31 -14.00
N ASN A 98 21.32 -4.80 -13.64
CA ASN A 98 21.56 -6.19 -13.27
C ASN A 98 21.45 -6.42 -11.76
N ALA A 99 21.42 -5.35 -10.96
CA ALA A 99 21.20 -5.47 -9.53
C ALA A 99 19.83 -6.07 -9.25
N ARG A 100 19.72 -6.83 -8.15
CA ARG A 100 18.45 -7.41 -7.71
C ARG A 100 17.64 -6.39 -6.92
N ALA A 101 16.32 -6.53 -6.94
CA ALA A 101 15.42 -5.66 -6.21
C ALA A 101 15.73 -5.63 -4.69
N ASP A 102 16.02 -6.78 -4.07
CA ASP A 102 16.37 -6.87 -2.65
C ASP A 102 17.64 -6.13 -2.24
N GLU A 103 18.58 -5.93 -3.18
CA GLU A 103 19.84 -5.24 -2.93
C GLU A 103 19.69 -3.71 -2.88
N VAL A 104 18.68 -3.17 -3.57
CA VAL A 104 18.55 -1.72 -3.79
C VAL A 104 17.22 -1.12 -3.31
N MET A 105 16.25 -1.95 -2.90
CA MET A 105 14.94 -1.48 -2.43
C MET A 105 15.03 -0.69 -1.11
N GLU A 106 14.12 0.26 -0.97
CA GLU A 106 13.82 0.88 0.32
C GLU A 106 13.05 -0.12 1.19
N LEU A 107 13.63 -0.48 2.34
CA LEU A 107 13.01 -1.40 3.29
C LEU A 107 11.95 -0.70 4.14
N GLY A 108 10.83 -1.40 4.36
CA GLY A 108 9.77 -0.95 5.23
C GLY A 108 9.10 0.36 4.79
N PRO A 109 8.60 0.43 3.55
CA PRO A 109 7.82 1.57 3.12
C PRO A 109 6.61 1.77 4.05
N LYS A 110 6.23 3.03 4.25
CA LYS A 110 5.09 3.36 5.09
C LYS A 110 3.81 2.95 4.37
N THR A 111 3.00 2.13 5.04
CA THR A 111 1.69 1.70 4.55
C THR A 111 0.56 2.38 5.31
N THR A 112 -0.58 2.49 4.65
CA THR A 112 -1.84 2.99 5.19
C THR A 112 -2.84 1.83 5.26
N PRO A 113 -3.58 1.67 6.37
CA PRO A 113 -4.63 0.66 6.45
C PRO A 113 -5.79 0.94 5.47
N PRO A 114 -6.46 -0.09 4.92
CA PRO A 114 -7.61 0.08 4.03
C PRO A 114 -8.83 0.71 4.71
N ASN A 115 -8.87 0.70 6.05
CA ASN A 115 -9.92 1.32 6.85
C ASN A 115 -9.55 2.71 7.37
N GLU A 116 -8.54 3.36 6.80
CA GLU A 116 -8.30 4.78 7.05
C GLU A 116 -9.34 5.62 6.28
N PRO A 117 -10.07 6.55 6.92
CA PRO A 117 -10.89 7.53 6.21
C PRO A 117 -10.01 8.43 5.34
N VAL A 118 -10.46 8.74 4.12
CA VAL A 118 -9.69 9.56 3.18
C VAL A 118 -9.43 10.98 3.72
N GLU A 119 -10.42 11.57 4.39
CA GLU A 119 -10.29 12.90 5.00
C GLU A 119 -9.21 12.90 6.10
N GLU A 120 -9.24 11.94 7.02
CA GLU A 120 -8.23 11.79 8.08
C GLU A 120 -6.84 11.51 7.50
N LEU A 121 -6.75 10.68 6.46
CA LEU A 121 -5.49 10.39 5.77
C LEU A 121 -4.86 11.66 5.19
N LEU A 122 -5.64 12.50 4.51
CA LEU A 122 -5.15 13.75 3.91
C LEU A 122 -4.73 14.75 4.99
N GLU A 123 -5.52 14.91 6.05
CA GLU A 123 -5.19 15.78 7.19
C GLU A 123 -3.90 15.35 7.88
N ALA A 124 -3.77 14.07 8.22
CA ALA A 124 -2.59 13.50 8.88
C ALA A 124 -1.30 13.56 8.02
N ARG A 125 -1.44 13.87 6.73
CA ARG A 125 -0.36 13.92 5.74
C ARG A 125 -0.29 15.25 5.01
N ALA A 126 -1.00 16.29 5.45
CA ALA A 126 -1.07 17.57 4.76
C ALA A 126 0.31 18.25 4.64
N SER A 127 1.15 18.12 5.67
CA SER A 127 2.51 18.67 5.69
C SER A 127 3.55 17.78 5.01
N GLN A 128 3.14 16.60 4.53
CA GLN A 128 4.03 15.63 3.91
C GLN A 128 3.75 15.60 2.41
N GLY A 129 4.77 15.89 1.57
CA GLY A 129 4.67 15.85 0.10
C GLY A 129 4.52 14.44 -0.50
N VAL A 130 3.80 13.56 0.19
CA VAL A 130 3.49 12.19 -0.22
C VAL A 130 2.50 12.24 -1.39
N LYS A 131 2.91 11.69 -2.53
CA LYS A 131 2.07 11.61 -3.74
C LYS A 131 1.17 10.37 -3.75
N ASN A 132 1.67 9.26 -3.22
CA ASN A 132 1.00 7.96 -3.24
C ASN A 132 1.01 7.33 -1.85
N PHE A 133 -0.13 6.81 -1.41
CA PHE A 133 -0.29 6.06 -0.18
C PHE A 133 -0.38 4.57 -0.52
N LEU A 134 0.57 3.75 -0.05
CA LEU A 134 0.50 2.30 -0.21
C LEU A 134 -0.57 1.74 0.73
N ILE A 135 -1.60 1.12 0.18
CA ILE A 135 -2.69 0.56 0.97
C ILE A 135 -2.40 -0.91 1.20
N ALA A 136 -2.32 -1.32 2.47
CA ALA A 136 -1.96 -2.69 2.85
C ALA A 136 -2.79 -3.15 4.04
N THR A 137 -3.04 -4.45 4.13
CA THR A 137 -3.75 -5.05 5.26
C THR A 137 -2.95 -4.94 6.57
N SER A 138 -3.57 -5.26 7.70
CA SER A 138 -2.89 -5.45 9.00
C SER A 138 -1.73 -6.45 8.94
N HIS A 139 -1.83 -7.43 8.03
CA HIS A 139 -0.80 -8.45 7.78
C HIS A 139 0.30 -7.93 6.83
N GLY A 140 0.14 -6.76 6.22
CA GLY A 140 1.11 -6.19 5.29
C GLY A 140 0.98 -6.70 3.86
N VAL A 141 -0.13 -7.37 3.54
CA VAL A 141 -0.49 -7.76 2.16
C VAL A 141 -0.86 -6.50 1.39
N LEU A 142 -0.25 -6.29 0.24
CA LEU A 142 -0.52 -5.17 -0.64
C LEU A 142 -1.95 -5.26 -1.19
N LEU A 143 -2.69 -4.17 -1.11
CA LEU A 143 -3.98 -4.02 -1.79
C LEU A 143 -3.88 -3.12 -3.02
N GLY A 144 -2.89 -2.23 -3.05
CA GLY A 144 -2.63 -1.29 -4.14
C GLY A 144 -2.12 0.05 -3.60
N ALA A 145 -2.32 1.13 -4.36
CA ALA A 145 -2.04 2.49 -3.88
C ALA A 145 -3.24 3.41 -4.07
N LEU A 146 -3.19 4.54 -3.36
CA LEU A 146 -4.10 5.66 -3.53
C LEU A 146 -3.27 6.91 -3.81
N SER A 147 -3.47 7.54 -4.97
CA SER A 147 -2.85 8.83 -5.25
C SER A 147 -3.51 9.94 -4.43
N ARG A 148 -2.72 10.94 -4.03
CA ARG A 148 -3.22 12.12 -3.32
C ARG A 148 -4.24 12.88 -4.15
N ASP A 149 -3.97 13.07 -5.44
CA ASP A 149 -4.84 13.79 -6.35
C ASP A 149 -6.22 13.10 -6.43
N GLU A 150 -6.24 11.77 -6.45
CA GLU A 150 -7.50 11.01 -6.43
C GLU A 150 -8.24 11.13 -5.11
N ALA A 151 -7.52 11.03 -4.00
CA ALA A 151 -8.09 11.21 -2.67
C ALA A 151 -8.76 12.60 -2.52
N GLU A 152 -8.08 13.66 -2.97
CA GLU A 152 -8.58 15.03 -2.91
C GLU A 152 -9.79 15.22 -3.83
N ARG A 153 -9.73 14.72 -5.08
CA ARG A 153 -10.84 14.76 -6.04
C ARG A 153 -12.10 14.08 -5.50
N ALA A 154 -11.97 12.84 -5.03
CA ALA A 154 -13.11 12.05 -4.55
C ALA A 154 -13.74 12.68 -3.28
N LEU A 155 -12.93 13.30 -2.42
CA LEU A 155 -13.44 14.01 -1.25
C LEU A 155 -14.25 15.25 -1.66
N GLU A 156 -13.79 16.00 -2.67
CA GLU A 156 -14.49 17.18 -3.16
C GLU A 156 -15.82 16.83 -3.86
N GLU A 157 -15.84 15.79 -4.70
CA GLU A 157 -17.06 15.28 -5.33
C GLU A 157 -18.12 14.85 -4.31
N ARG A 158 -17.67 14.23 -3.20
CA ARG A 158 -18.54 13.83 -2.11
C ARG A 158 -19.12 15.01 -1.33
N LYS A 159 -18.36 16.10 -1.16
CA LYS A 159 -18.85 17.34 -0.54
C LYS A 159 -19.95 17.98 -1.40
N ASN A 160 -19.70 18.12 -2.70
CA ASN A 160 -20.66 18.67 -3.65
C ASN A 160 -21.97 17.86 -3.70
N THR A 161 -21.88 16.52 -3.66
CA THR A 161 -23.07 15.64 -3.65
C THR A 161 -23.91 15.80 -2.38
N LYS A 162 -23.29 16.10 -1.23
CA LYS A 162 -24.00 16.36 0.04
C LYS A 162 -24.64 17.75 0.06
N GLU A 163 -24.13 18.71 -0.69
CA GLU A 163 -24.67 20.08 -0.77
C GLU A 163 -25.88 20.17 -1.72
N ASP A 164 -25.87 19.45 -2.84
CA ASP A 164 -26.95 19.46 -3.83
C ASP A 164 -28.19 18.64 -3.40
N GLY A 165 -28.01 17.73 -2.44
CA GLY A 165 -29.08 16.90 -1.87
C GLY A 165 -29.78 17.48 -0.63
N ARG A 166 -29.55 18.77 -0.30
CA ARG A 166 -30.04 19.40 0.94
C ARG A 166 -31.11 20.47 0.69
#